data_AF-A0A945J889-F1
#
_entry.id   AF-A0A945J889-F1
#
_cell.length_a   1.000
_cell.length_b   1.000
_cell.length_c   1.000
_cell.angle_alpha   90.00
_cell.angle_beta   90.00
_cell.angle_gamma   90.00
#
_symmetry.space_group_name_H-M   'P 1'
#
loop_
_entity.id
_entity.type
_entity.pdbx_description
1 polymer ?
#
loop_
_entity_poly.entity_id
_entity_poly.type
_entity_poly.pdbx_seq_one_letter_code
_entity_poly.pdbx_strand_id
1 'polypeptide(L)'
;MIIPVDCVRRNIRNRRNIRQLGLTCPLNWVVLLDLGRWGARIGSIGDQMERTYEDITRRRRARLSPEVRAQSRVLEQAYDIAAGLIGLRLSHGLTQVELADRCGIDQGDISRIERGATSPTLRTL
;
A
#
# COMPACT_ATOMS: atom_id res chain seq x y z
N MET A 1 -9.96 27.36 12.40
CA MET A 1 -9.21 27.56 11.15
C MET A 1 -8.05 26.57 11.14
N ILE A 2 -8.21 25.45 10.44
CA ILE A 2 -7.23 24.36 10.41
C ILE A 2 -6.10 24.79 9.47
N ILE A 3 -4.90 24.98 10.00
CA ILE A 3 -3.73 25.33 9.19
C ILE A 3 -3.17 24.05 8.57
N PRO A 4 -2.98 23.99 7.24
CA PRO A 4 -2.43 22.82 6.57
C PRO A 4 -1.00 22.51 7.02
N VAL A 5 -0.66 21.23 7.08
CA VAL A 5 0.64 20.67 7.50
C VAL A 5 1.85 21.21 6.72
N ASP A 6 1.61 21.82 5.57
CA ASP A 6 2.65 22.46 4.74
C ASP A 6 3.26 23.72 5.36
N CYS A 7 2.56 24.35 6.32
CA CYS A 7 3.02 25.58 6.96
C CYS A 7 4.18 25.31 7.96
N VAL A 8 4.15 24.17 8.66
CA VAL A 8 5.21 23.77 9.61
C VAL A 8 6.51 23.42 8.87
N ARG A 9 6.39 22.79 7.69
CA ARG A 9 7.54 22.28 6.94
C ARG A 9 8.41 23.39 6.32
N ARG A 10 7.81 24.52 5.92
CA ARG A 10 8.55 25.66 5.38
C ARG A 10 9.30 26.46 6.45
N ASN A 11 8.84 26.46 7.70
CA ASN A 11 9.41 27.31 8.75
C ASN A 11 10.66 26.70 9.43
N ILE A 12 10.86 25.38 9.33
CA ILE A 12 12.06 24.71 9.87
C ILE A 12 13.31 25.00 9.01
N ARG A 13 13.14 25.20 7.69
CA ARG A 13 14.27 25.45 6.77
C ARG A 13 14.82 26.87 6.84
N ASN A 14 14.03 27.84 7.28
CA ASN A 14 14.45 29.23 7.33
C ASN A 14 14.39 29.68 8.79
N ARG A 15 15.53 29.64 9.50
CA ARG A 15 15.68 29.97 10.92
C ARG A 15 15.34 31.45 11.24
N ARG A 16 14.12 31.90 10.97
CA ARG A 16 13.63 33.22 11.39
C ARG A 16 12.85 33.06 12.68
N ASN A 17 13.58 33.22 13.77
CA ASN A 17 13.16 33.76 15.05
C ASN A 17 11.69 33.53 15.46
N ILE A 18 11.41 32.37 16.05
CA ILE A 18 10.11 32.01 16.65
C ILE A 18 9.68 32.96 17.79
N ARG A 19 10.57 33.84 18.28
CA ARG A 19 10.28 34.78 19.39
C ARG A 19 9.18 35.82 19.10
N GLN A 20 8.78 36.04 17.84
CA GLN A 20 7.73 37.01 17.49
C GLN A 20 6.30 36.45 17.58
N LEU A 21 6.13 35.14 17.68
CA LEU A 21 4.82 34.52 17.87
C LEU A 21 4.76 34.13 19.34
N GLY A 22 4.09 34.94 20.17
CA GLY A 22 4.00 34.82 21.64
C GLY A 22 3.37 33.52 22.14
N LEU A 23 3.97 32.38 21.81
CA LEU A 23 3.59 31.03 22.19
C LEU A 23 4.67 30.53 23.16
N THR A 24 4.39 30.66 24.45
CA THR A 24 5.16 30.00 25.49
C THR A 24 4.83 28.50 25.45
N CYS A 25 5.56 27.72 24.67
CA CYS A 25 5.46 26.26 24.71
C CYS A 25 6.55 25.70 25.65
N PRO A 26 6.17 24.90 26.67
CA PRO A 26 7.10 24.38 27.67
C PRO A 26 7.66 23.05 27.17
N LEU A 27 8.65 23.10 26.28
CA LEU A 27 9.46 21.92 26.00
C LEU A 27 10.93 22.30 26.15
N ASN A 28 11.52 21.72 27.19
CA ASN A 28 12.88 21.91 27.66
C ASN A 28 13.89 21.82 26.50
N TRP A 29 14.71 22.87 26.36
CA TRP A 29 15.70 23.08 25.29
C TRP A 29 16.71 21.92 25.16
N VAL A 30 16.84 21.08 26.18
CA VAL A 30 17.73 19.91 26.23
C VAL A 30 17.42 18.88 25.13
N VAL A 31 16.17 18.74 24.67
CA VAL A 31 15.83 17.76 23.61
C VAL A 31 16.30 18.20 22.22
N LEU A 32 16.50 19.51 22.00
CA LEU A 32 16.82 20.06 20.68
C LEU A 32 18.30 19.94 20.29
N LEU A 33 19.20 19.74 21.25
CA LEU A 33 20.65 19.59 20.96
C LEU A 33 21.05 18.15 20.58
N ASP A 34 20.21 17.14 20.88
CA ASP A 34 20.45 15.75 20.45
C ASP A 34 19.94 15.44 19.03
N LEU A 35 19.14 16.32 18.43
CA LEU A 35 18.60 16.15 17.08
C LEU A 35 19.67 16.27 15.98
N GLY A 36 20.83 16.87 16.27
CA GLY A 36 21.97 16.93 15.34
C GLY A 36 22.64 15.56 15.12
N ARG A 37 22.62 14.68 16.13
CA ARG A 37 23.18 13.32 16.03
C ARG A 37 22.16 12.31 15.51
N TRP A 38 20.87 12.55 15.74
CA TRP A 38 19.78 11.76 15.16
C TRP A 38 19.56 12.03 13.66
N GLY A 39 19.87 13.23 13.15
CA GLY A 39 19.75 13.57 11.73
C GLY A 39 20.61 12.71 10.79
N ALA A 40 21.77 12.23 11.26
CA ALA A 40 22.65 11.34 10.48
C ALA A 40 22.16 9.88 10.46
N ARG A 41 21.39 9.45 11.48
CA ARG A 41 20.89 8.07 11.60
C ARG A 41 19.53 7.86 10.92
N ILE A 42 18.78 8.94 10.71
CA ILE A 42 17.50 8.93 9.97
C ILE A 42 17.72 8.99 8.45
N GLY A 43 18.96 9.18 7.98
CA GLY A 43 19.32 9.19 6.56
C GLY A 43 19.23 7.83 5.84
N SER A 44 19.09 6.70 6.56
CA SER A 44 19.02 5.36 5.94
C SER A 44 17.63 4.72 5.95
N ILE A 45 16.61 5.38 6.52
CA ILE A 45 15.24 4.84 6.52
C ILE A 45 14.56 5.06 5.16
N GLY A 46 14.97 6.10 4.42
CA GLY A 46 14.48 6.41 3.06
C GLY A 46 15.10 5.56 1.94
N ASP A 47 16.11 4.74 2.25
CA ASP A 47 16.89 3.96 1.27
C ASP A 47 16.34 2.52 1.08
N GLN A 48 15.28 2.15 1.79
CA GLN A 48 14.75 0.77 1.80
C GLN A 48 13.46 0.58 0.97
N MET A 49 13.11 1.50 0.08
CA MET A 49 11.88 1.43 -0.74
C MET A 49 12.10 1.05 -2.22
N GLU A 50 13.26 0.52 -2.59
CA GLU A 50 13.57 0.19 -4.00
C GLU A 50 13.59 -1.30 -4.34
N ARG A 51 13.19 -2.17 -3.39
CA ARG A 51 13.06 -3.61 -3.67
C ARG A 51 11.62 -3.98 -3.94
N THR A 52 11.34 -4.40 -5.17
CA THR A 52 10.04 -4.95 -5.56
C THR A 52 9.76 -6.24 -4.76
N TYR A 53 8.50 -6.57 -4.54
CA TYR A 53 8.12 -7.84 -3.88
C TYR A 53 8.75 -9.06 -4.57
N GLU A 54 8.86 -9.02 -5.89
CA GLU A 54 9.53 -10.04 -6.68
C GLU A 54 11.03 -10.15 -6.34
N ASP A 55 11.73 -9.03 -6.16
CA ASP A 55 13.14 -9.02 -5.75
C ASP A 55 13.35 -9.67 -4.39
N ILE A 56 12.45 -9.38 -3.44
CA ILE A 56 12.50 -9.93 -2.08
C ILE A 56 12.25 -11.44 -2.10
N THR A 57 11.34 -11.92 -2.94
CA THR A 57 10.91 -13.32 -2.97
C THR A 57 11.72 -14.20 -3.92
N ARG A 58 12.50 -13.63 -4.85
CA ARG A 58 13.28 -14.34 -5.88
C ARG A 58 14.09 -15.53 -5.34
N ARG A 59 14.87 -15.32 -4.28
CA ARG A 59 15.71 -16.38 -3.67
C ARG A 59 14.87 -17.52 -3.09
N ARG A 60 13.72 -17.20 -2.48
CA ARG A 60 12.79 -18.19 -1.93
C ARG A 60 12.16 -19.00 -3.05
N ARG A 61 11.65 -18.33 -4.09
CA ARG A 61 11.02 -18.96 -5.27
C ARG A 61 11.97 -19.93 -6.00
N ALA A 62 13.24 -19.57 -6.13
CA ALA A 62 14.25 -20.42 -6.77
C ALA A 62 14.50 -21.76 -6.03
N ARG A 63 14.28 -21.81 -4.71
CA ARG A 63 14.51 -23.00 -3.87
C ARG A 63 13.28 -23.88 -3.70
N LEU A 64 12.12 -23.49 -4.23
CA LEU A 64 10.88 -24.25 -4.09
C LEU A 64 11.00 -25.60 -4.81
N SER A 65 10.24 -26.61 -4.36
CA SER A 65 10.10 -27.85 -5.13
C SER A 65 9.28 -27.62 -6.41
N PRO A 66 9.38 -28.50 -7.41
CA PRO A 66 8.54 -28.42 -8.61
C PRO A 66 7.04 -28.42 -8.29
N GLU A 67 6.62 -29.21 -7.31
CA GLU A 67 5.22 -29.31 -6.86
C GLU A 67 4.72 -27.98 -6.26
N VAL A 68 5.49 -27.39 -5.33
CA VAL A 68 5.12 -26.11 -4.71
C VAL A 68 5.11 -24.99 -5.75
N ARG A 69 6.00 -25.01 -6.75
CA ARG A 69 5.94 -24.07 -7.88
C ARG A 69 4.68 -24.25 -8.72
N ALA A 70 4.23 -25.48 -8.96
CA ALA A 70 3.00 -25.74 -9.70
C ALA A 70 1.78 -25.20 -8.94
N GLN A 71 1.68 -25.47 -7.64
CA GLN A 71 0.62 -24.92 -6.80
C GLN A 71 0.66 -23.38 -6.74
N SER A 72 1.86 -22.80 -6.64
CA SER A 72 2.03 -21.34 -6.64
C SER A 72 1.51 -20.71 -7.94
N ARG A 73 1.78 -21.33 -9.10
CA ARG A 73 1.27 -20.85 -10.39
C ARG A 73 -0.25 -20.86 -10.48
N VAL A 74 -0.90 -21.90 -9.96
CA VAL A 74 -2.37 -21.96 -9.92
C VAL A 74 -2.93 -20.84 -9.06
N LEU A 75 -2.32 -20.59 -7.89
CA LEU A 75 -2.71 -19.51 -7.00
C LEU A 75 -2.49 -18.12 -7.65
N GLU A 76 -1.33 -17.89 -8.24
CA GLU A 76 -0.98 -16.65 -8.94
C GLU A 76 -2.00 -16.37 -10.07
N GLN A 77 -2.34 -17.39 -10.87
CA GLN A 77 -3.35 -17.27 -11.92
C GLN A 77 -4.74 -16.88 -11.37
N ALA A 78 -5.16 -17.48 -10.26
CA ALA A 78 -6.43 -17.13 -9.63
C ALA A 78 -6.44 -15.67 -9.13
N TYR A 79 -5.32 -15.19 -8.59
CA TYR A 79 -5.17 -13.79 -8.18
C TYR A 79 -5.18 -12.83 -9.36
N ASP A 80 -4.51 -13.15 -10.47
CA ASP A 80 -4.47 -12.29 -11.65
C ASP A 80 -5.88 -12.08 -12.22
N ILE A 81 -6.67 -13.15 -12.30
CA ILE A 81 -8.08 -13.08 -12.72
C ILE A 81 -8.89 -12.21 -11.75
N ALA A 82 -8.74 -12.44 -10.44
CA ALA A 82 -9.46 -11.68 -9.41
C ALA A 82 -9.12 -10.18 -9.49
N ALA A 83 -7.84 -9.83 -9.60
CA ALA A 83 -7.37 -8.46 -9.73
C ALA A 83 -7.88 -7.79 -11.01
N GLY A 84 -7.87 -8.53 -12.13
CA GLY A 84 -8.43 -8.07 -13.40
C GLY A 84 -9.93 -7.76 -13.30
N LEU A 85 -10.71 -8.66 -12.68
CA LEU A 85 -12.15 -8.47 -12.48
C LEU A 85 -12.44 -7.25 -11.59
N ILE A 86 -11.73 -7.11 -10.47
CA ILE A 86 -11.86 -5.94 -9.58
C ILE A 86 -11.54 -4.65 -10.35
N GLY A 87 -10.44 -4.64 -11.10
CA GLY A 87 -10.02 -3.49 -11.90
C GLY A 87 -11.09 -3.08 -12.92
N LEU A 88 -11.63 -4.05 -13.67
CA LEU A 88 -12.73 -3.83 -14.60
C LEU A 88 -13.97 -3.30 -13.89
N ARG A 89 -14.41 -3.95 -12.81
CA ARG A 89 -15.59 -3.55 -12.04
C ARG A 89 -15.49 -2.09 -11.58
N LEU A 90 -14.36 -1.73 -11.00
CA LEU A 90 -14.11 -0.36 -10.52
C LEU A 90 -14.02 0.64 -11.68
N SER A 91 -13.43 0.26 -12.82
CA SER A 91 -13.38 1.13 -14.01
C SER A 91 -14.76 1.46 -14.58
N HIS A 92 -15.72 0.56 -14.39
CA HIS A 92 -17.12 0.75 -14.76
C HIS A 92 -17.98 1.38 -13.64
N GLY A 93 -17.38 1.71 -12.48
CA GLY A 93 -18.10 2.30 -11.34
C GLY A 93 -19.11 1.37 -10.69
N LEU A 94 -18.95 0.05 -10.85
CA LEU A 94 -19.91 -0.94 -10.37
C LEU A 94 -19.58 -1.42 -8.95
N THR A 95 -20.63 -1.62 -8.16
CA THR A 95 -20.57 -2.42 -6.94
C THR A 95 -20.52 -3.91 -7.27
N GLN A 96 -20.14 -4.75 -6.30
CA GLN A 96 -20.18 -6.21 -6.49
C GLN A 96 -21.59 -6.72 -6.77
N VAL A 97 -22.62 -6.11 -6.18
CA VAL A 97 -24.03 -6.46 -6.39
C VAL A 97 -24.44 -6.15 -7.84
N GLU A 98 -24.15 -4.94 -8.32
CA GLU A 98 -24.51 -4.55 -9.70
C GLU A 98 -23.76 -5.37 -10.75
N LEU A 99 -22.52 -5.78 -10.47
CA LEU A 99 -21.80 -6.71 -11.33
C LEU A 99 -22.49 -8.09 -11.35
N ALA A 100 -22.88 -8.60 -10.19
CA ALA A 100 -23.57 -9.87 -10.05
C ALA A 100 -24.90 -9.88 -10.83
N ASP A 101 -25.69 -8.82 -10.70
CA ASP A 101 -26.96 -8.64 -11.42
C ASP A 101 -26.76 -8.63 -12.95
N ARG A 102 -25.70 -7.97 -13.44
CA ARG A 102 -25.36 -7.94 -14.87
C ARG A 102 -24.89 -9.28 -15.41
N CYS A 103 -24.14 -10.04 -14.60
CA CYS A 103 -23.63 -11.35 -14.95
C CYS A 103 -24.68 -12.46 -14.76
N GLY A 104 -25.80 -12.19 -14.08
CA GLY A 104 -26.81 -13.18 -13.76
C GLY A 104 -26.31 -14.27 -12.80
N ILE A 105 -25.37 -13.94 -11.92
CA ILE A 105 -24.83 -14.84 -10.89
C ILE A 105 -24.98 -14.24 -9.49
N ASP A 106 -24.76 -15.02 -8.45
CA ASP A 106 -24.90 -14.55 -7.07
C ASP A 106 -23.76 -13.58 -6.67
N GLN A 107 -24.07 -12.56 -5.86
CA GLN A 107 -23.05 -11.64 -5.37
C GLN A 107 -21.97 -12.35 -4.52
N GLY A 108 -22.34 -13.43 -3.81
CA GLY A 108 -21.41 -14.29 -3.11
C GLY A 108 -20.46 -15.03 -4.05
N ASP A 109 -20.87 -15.36 -5.28
CA ASP A 109 -20.01 -15.92 -6.32
C ASP A 109 -18.99 -14.88 -6.79
N ILE A 110 -19.43 -13.64 -7.08
CA ILE A 110 -18.54 -12.51 -7.39
C ILE A 110 -17.53 -12.29 -6.25
N SER A 111 -17.98 -12.28 -4.99
CA SER A 111 -17.10 -12.14 -3.83
C SER A 111 -16.07 -13.26 -3.72
N ARG A 112 -16.46 -14.52 -4.00
CA ARG A 112 -15.53 -15.66 -4.01
C ARG A 112 -14.48 -15.54 -5.11
N ILE A 113 -14.88 -15.07 -6.29
CA ILE A 113 -13.97 -14.81 -7.41
C ILE A 113 -13.01 -13.67 -7.07
N GLU A 114 -13.50 -12.53 -6.59
CA GLU A 114 -12.67 -11.35 -6.28
C GLU A 114 -11.67 -11.60 -5.14
N ARG A 115 -11.93 -12.56 -4.25
CA ARG A 115 -10.99 -12.99 -3.20
C ARG A 115 -9.99 -14.04 -3.68
N GLY A 116 -10.10 -14.53 -4.91
CA GLY A 116 -9.30 -15.63 -5.43
C GLY A 116 -9.64 -16.99 -4.78
N ALA A 117 -10.79 -17.10 -4.10
CA ALA A 117 -11.23 -18.35 -3.47
C ALA A 117 -11.81 -19.36 -4.47
N THR A 118 -12.13 -18.89 -5.68
CA THR A 118 -12.58 -19.71 -6.80
C THR A 118 -12.12 -19.05 -8.08
N SER A 119 -11.56 -19.85 -8.99
CA SER A 119 -11.31 -19.40 -10.35
C SER A 119 -12.60 -19.55 -11.16
N PRO A 120 -13.09 -18.50 -11.83
CA PRO A 120 -14.26 -18.60 -12.70
C PRO A 120 -13.98 -19.60 -13.83
N THR A 121 -14.96 -20.44 -14.15
CA THR A 121 -14.84 -21.38 -15.27
C THR A 121 -15.08 -20.66 -16.59
N LEU A 122 -14.72 -21.28 -17.73
CA LEU A 122 -15.02 -20.75 -19.07
C LEU A 122 -16.51 -20.49 -19.31
N ARG A 123 -17.42 -21.07 -18.52
CA ARG A 123 -18.86 -20.77 -18.59
C ARG A 123 -19.25 -19.45 -17.93
N THR A 124 -18.37 -18.89 -17.12
CA THR A 124 -18.58 -17.68 -16.31
C THR A 124 -17.92 -16.45 -16.95
N LEU A 125 -17.00 -16.64 -17.91
CA LEU A 125 -16.33 -15.60 -18.71
C LEU A 125 -17.06 -15.42 -20.05
#